data_AF-A0A937LA83-F1
#
_entry.id   AF-A0A937LA83-F1
#
_cell.length_a   1.000
_cell.length_b   1.000
_cell.length_c   1.000
_cell.angle_alpha   90.00
_cell.angle_beta   90.00
_cell.angle_gamma   90.00
#
_symmetry.space_group_name_H-M   'P 1'
#
loop_
_entity.id
_entity.type
_entity.pdbx_description
1 polymer ?
#
loop_
_entity_poly.entity_id
_entity_poly.type
_entity_poly.pdbx_seq_one_letter_code
_entity_poly.pdbx_strand_id
1 'polypeptide(L)'
;MIEALSAQIIATQDSIADSLGLERAVVVPSVSRVRIARQETLQLDGERFIHLEGSFDWQLPNDSVRVDSAFELFLQRGERDQGWTLARPVHGEGDQVQRWLLYPLGLPQA
;
A
#
# COMPACT_ATOMS: atom_id res chain seq x y z
N MET A 1 -0.34 9.47 0.32
CA MET A 1 0.75 8.70 0.96
C MET A 1 0.30 8.05 2.26
N ILE A 2 -0.11 8.83 3.28
CA ILE A 2 -0.66 8.26 4.53
C ILE A 2 -1.81 7.29 4.23
N GLU A 3 -2.75 7.70 3.37
CA GLU A 3 -3.85 6.84 2.91
C GLU A 3 -3.38 5.56 2.20
N ALA A 4 -2.34 5.64 1.36
CA ALA A 4 -1.78 4.48 0.67
C ALA A 4 -1.14 3.49 1.66
N LEU A 5 -0.43 4.01 2.66
CA LEU A 5 0.18 3.20 3.71
C LEU A 5 -0.90 2.55 4.59
N SER A 6 -1.93 3.30 4.99
CA SER A 6 -3.09 2.74 5.70
C SER A 6 -3.77 1.63 4.88
N ALA A 7 -4.01 1.85 3.58
CA ALA A 7 -4.61 0.87 2.69
C ALA A 7 -3.74 -0.39 2.55
N GLN A 8 -2.42 -0.23 2.42
CA GLN A 8 -1.48 -1.35 2.35
C GLN A 8 -1.51 -2.19 3.64
N ILE A 9 -1.51 -1.55 4.82
CA ILE A 9 -1.55 -2.27 6.09
C ILE A 9 -2.85 -3.05 6.24
N ILE A 10 -4.00 -2.44 5.92
CA ILE A 10 -5.31 -3.11 5.97
C ILE A 10 -5.31 -4.32 5.03
N ALA A 11 -4.85 -4.14 3.79
CA ALA A 11 -4.80 -5.23 2.81
C ALA A 11 -3.85 -6.37 3.22
N THR A 12 -2.78 -6.07 3.95
CA THR A 12 -1.90 -7.08 4.55
C THR A 12 -2.58 -7.80 5.72
N GLN A 13 -3.27 -7.08 6.61
CA GLN A 13 -4.01 -7.68 7.73
C GLN A 13 -5.11 -8.64 7.24
N ASP A 14 -5.88 -8.24 6.23
CA ASP A 14 -6.93 -9.08 5.63
C ASP A 14 -6.33 -10.37 5.03
N SER A 15 -5.21 -10.26 4.31
CA SER A 15 -4.53 -11.41 3.72
C SER A 15 -4.00 -12.40 4.78
N ILE A 16 -3.53 -11.89 5.93
CA ILE A 16 -3.06 -12.72 7.04
C ILE A 16 -4.26 -13.41 7.72
N ALA A 17 -5.34 -12.68 7.99
CA ALA A 17 -6.54 -13.23 8.61
C ALA A 17 -7.13 -14.38 7.77
N ASP A 18 -7.22 -14.18 6.45
CA ASP A 18 -7.71 -15.20 5.51
C ASP A 18 -6.81 -16.45 5.51
N SER A 19 -5.49 -16.27 5.46
CA SER A 19 -4.51 -17.36 5.50
C SER A 19 -4.51 -18.14 6.82
N LEU A 20 -4.89 -17.50 7.94
CA LEU A 20 -4.93 -18.11 9.27
C LEU A 20 -6.34 -18.60 9.66
N GLY A 21 -7.35 -18.39 8.81
CA GLY A 21 -8.75 -18.72 9.10
C GLY A 21 -9.33 -17.95 10.29
N LEU A 22 -8.81 -16.74 10.54
CA LEU A 22 -9.25 -15.88 11.64
C LEU A 22 -10.44 -15.02 11.22
N GLU A 23 -11.25 -14.61 12.20
CA GLU A 23 -12.30 -13.61 11.97
C GLU A 23 -11.67 -12.27 11.57
N ARG A 24 -12.20 -11.65 10.51
CA ARG A 24 -11.68 -10.40 9.95
C ARG A 24 -12.05 -9.24 10.87
N ALA A 25 -11.13 -8.84 11.74
CA ALA A 25 -11.23 -7.59 12.48
C ALA A 25 -10.47 -6.50 11.72
N VAL A 26 -11.20 -5.58 11.08
CA VAL A 26 -10.59 -4.42 10.42
C VAL A 26 -10.15 -3.44 11.49
N VAL A 27 -8.88 -3.50 11.87
CA VAL A 27 -8.28 -2.59 12.83
C VAL A 27 -7.47 -1.55 12.07
N VAL A 28 -8.03 -0.35 11.91
CA VAL A 28 -7.35 0.74 11.19
C VAL A 28 -6.18 1.26 12.03
N PRO A 29 -4.91 1.09 11.60
CA PRO A 29 -3.77 1.61 12.32
C PRO A 29 -3.67 3.12 12.14
N SER A 30 -3.14 3.80 13.15
CA SER A 30 -2.63 5.16 12.98
C SER A 30 -1.26 5.10 12.27
N VAL A 31 -1.08 5.96 11.27
CA VAL A 31 0.17 6.08 10.50
C VAL A 31 0.71 7.49 10.70
N SER A 32 2.01 7.61 11.00
CA SER A 32 2.67 8.89 11.25
C SER A 32 4.13 8.88 10.79
N ARG A 33 4.75 10.07 10.78
CA ARG A 33 6.18 10.28 10.48
C ARG A 33 6.68 9.53 9.24
N VAL A 34 6.02 9.72 8.10
CA VAL A 34 6.47 9.09 6.86
C VAL A 34 7.76 9.75 6.37
N ARG A 35 8.77 8.94 6.09
CA ARG A 35 10.10 9.35 5.61
C ARG A 35 10.37 8.64 4.29
N ILE A 36 10.58 9.41 3.22
CA ILE A 36 10.95 8.86 1.91
C ILE A 36 12.47 8.73 1.85
N ALA A 37 12.97 7.53 1.54
CA ALA A 37 14.38 7.27 1.33
C ALA A 37 14.74 7.33 -0.16
N ARG A 38 13.88 6.77 -1.02
CA ARG A 38 14.06 6.75 -2.47
C ARG A 38 12.75 7.07 -3.18
N GLN A 39 12.85 7.82 -4.27
CA GLN A 39 11.77 8.07 -5.20
C GLN A 39 12.30 8.00 -6.62
N GLU A 40 11.66 7.18 -7.46
CA GLU A 40 12.00 7.06 -8.87
C GLU A 40 10.76 6.96 -9.75
N THR A 41 10.91 7.34 -11.01
CA THR A 41 9.85 7.14 -12.02
C THR A 41 10.18 5.90 -12.83
N LEU A 42 9.23 4.96 -12.88
CA LEU A 42 9.33 3.74 -13.66
C LEU A 42 8.38 3.79 -14.84
N GLN A 43 8.80 3.21 -15.96
CA GLN A 43 7.96 2.95 -17.12
C GLN A 43 7.87 1.43 -17.26
N LEU A 44 6.70 0.86 -17.01
CA LEU A 44 6.46 -0.58 -17.09
C LEU A 44 5.27 -0.81 -18.01
N ASP A 45 5.44 -1.62 -19.05
CA ASP A 45 4.39 -1.97 -20.02
C ASP A 45 3.64 -0.76 -20.63
N GLY A 46 4.36 0.36 -20.81
CA GLY A 46 3.79 1.61 -21.35
C GLY A 46 3.15 2.52 -20.31
N GLU A 47 3.00 2.05 -19.07
CA GLU A 47 2.42 2.78 -17.94
C GLU A 47 3.49 3.46 -17.09
N ARG A 48 3.18 4.65 -16.56
CA ARG A 48 4.08 5.42 -15.69
C ARG A 48 3.75 5.20 -14.22
N PHE A 49 4.76 4.78 -13.47
CA PHE A 49 4.70 4.61 -12.03
C PHE A 49 5.67 5.56 -11.33
N ILE A 50 5.32 5.96 -10.11
CA ILE A 50 6.24 6.50 -9.12
C ILE A 50 6.51 5.39 -8.12
N HIS A 51 7.75 4.94 -8.05
CA HIS A 51 8.21 3.98 -7.07
C HIS A 51 8.81 4.73 -5.87
N LEU A 52 8.31 4.40 -4.67
CA LEU A 52 8.70 5.03 -3.41
C LEU A 52 9.14 3.96 -2.41
N GLU A 53 10.31 4.16 -1.81
CA GLU A 53 10.79 3.39 -0.68
C GLU A 53 11.02 4.31 0.52
N GLY A 54 10.80 3.81 1.73
CA GLY A 54 10.99 4.61 2.92
C GLY A 54 10.64 3.89 4.21
N SER A 55 10.34 4.69 5.23
CA SER A 55 9.87 4.21 6.54
C SER A 55 8.70 5.03 7.06
N PHE A 56 7.91 4.43 7.94
CA PHE A 56 6.81 5.09 8.63
C PHE A 56 6.63 4.51 10.03
N ASP A 57 6.11 5.35 10.93
CA ASP A 57 5.69 4.91 12.25
C ASP A 57 4.21 4.48 12.17
N TRP A 58 3.85 3.32 12.72
CA TRP A 58 2.45 2.90 12.88
C TRP A 58 2.15 2.33 14.26
N GLN A 59 0.86 2.32 14.59
CA GLN A 59 0.36 1.89 15.89
C GLN A 59 -1.10 1.43 15.75
N LEU A 60 -1.42 0.27 16.34
CA LEU A 60 -2.80 -0.21 16.44
C LEU A 60 -3.59 0.60 17.48
N PRO A 61 -4.91 0.76 17.31
CA PRO A 61 -5.78 1.29 18.34
C PRO A 61 -5.62 0.52 19.66
N ASN A 62 -5.56 1.25 20.78
CA ASN A 62 -5.37 0.73 22.14
C ASN A 62 -4.04 0.01 22.40
N ASP A 63 -3.11 0.00 21.44
CA ASP A 63 -1.74 -0.43 21.67
C ASP A 63 -0.88 0.77 22.11
N SER A 64 0.03 0.55 23.06
CA SER A 64 1.00 1.58 23.48
C SER A 64 2.27 1.59 22.63
N VAL A 65 2.50 0.50 21.87
CA VAL A 65 3.69 0.32 21.05
C VAL A 65 3.53 1.07 19.73
N ARG A 66 4.58 1.82 19.38
CA ARG A 66 4.76 2.41 18.06
C ARG A 66 5.86 1.66 17.34
N VAL A 67 5.56 1.19 16.15
CA VAL A 67 6.46 0.39 15.33
C VAL A 67 6.95 1.25 14.17
N ASP A 68 8.27 1.35 14.00
CA ASP A 68 8.89 1.86 12.78
C ASP A 68 8.96 0.72 11.77
N SER A 69 8.50 0.95 10.54
CA SER A 69 8.47 -0.07 9.49
C SER A 69 8.87 0.51 8.15
N ALA A 70 9.62 -0.28 7.39
CA ALA A 70 9.94 0.05 6.00
C ALA A 70 8.71 -0.12 5.10
N PHE A 71 8.67 0.62 3.99
CA PHE A 71 7.67 0.46 2.94
C PHE A 71 8.30 0.52 1.55
N GLU A 72 7.62 -0.12 0.61
CA GLU A 72 7.83 -0.03 -0.83
C GLU A 72 6.45 0.15 -1.49
N LEU A 73 6.28 1.17 -2.33
CA LEU A 73 5.00 1.50 -2.97
C LEU A 73 5.20 1.84 -4.44
N PHE A 74 4.29 1.36 -5.29
CA PHE A 74 4.17 1.77 -6.69
C PHE A 74 2.89 2.57 -6.86
N LEU A 75 2.99 3.81 -7.31
CA LEU A 75 1.85 4.71 -7.48
C LEU A 75 1.68 5.09 -8.95
N GLN A 76 0.48 4.89 -9.48
CA GLN A 76 0.08 5.45 -10.77
C GLN A 76 -0.67 6.75 -10.54
N ARG A 77 -0.36 7.77 -11.35
CA ARG A 77 -1.14 9.01 -11.33
C ARG A 77 -2.28 8.86 -12.34
N GLY A 78 -3.53 8.97 -11.89
CA GLY A 78 -4.68 8.96 -12.78
C GLY A 78 -4.66 10.17 -13.73
N GLU A 79 -5.24 10.01 -14.93
CA GLU A 79 -5.45 11.15 -15.82
C GLU A 79 -6.49 12.12 -15.23
N ARG A 80 -6.32 13.43 -15.42
CA ARG A 80 -7.35 14.46 -15.13
C ARG A 80 -7.99 14.39 -13.74
N ASP A 81 -7.24 14.73 -12.70
CA ASP A 81 -7.72 14.87 -11.31
C ASP A 81 -8.30 13.60 -10.65
N GLN A 82 -8.14 12.42 -11.27
CA GLN A 82 -8.62 11.12 -10.76
C GLN A 82 -7.82 10.54 -9.58
N GLY A 83 -6.99 11.35 -8.91
CA GLY A 83 -6.20 10.90 -7.76
C GLY A 83 -5.04 9.97 -8.09
N TRP A 84 -4.54 9.27 -7.08
CA TRP A 84 -3.45 8.31 -7.19
C TRP A 84 -4.00 6.90 -7.08
N THR A 85 -3.39 5.93 -7.75
CA THR A 85 -3.72 4.52 -7.60
C THR A 85 -2.51 3.80 -7.03
N LEU A 86 -2.69 3.10 -5.91
CA LEU A 86 -1.69 2.18 -5.40
C LEU A 86 -1.71 0.91 -6.25
N ALA A 87 -0.58 0.59 -6.87
CA ALA A 87 -0.36 -0.65 -7.58
C ALA A 87 0.46 -1.59 -6.70
N ARG A 88 -0.10 -2.76 -6.39
CA ARG A 88 0.57 -3.80 -5.61
C ARG A 88 0.97 -4.94 -6.56
N PRO A 89 2.26 -5.29 -6.67
CA PRO A 89 2.67 -6.42 -7.49
C PRO A 89 2.15 -7.72 -6.86
N VAL A 90 1.59 -8.59 -7.69
CA VAL A 90 1.26 -9.96 -7.31
C VAL A 90 2.45 -10.83 -7.71
N HIS A 91 3.14 -11.40 -6.72
CA HIS A 91 4.13 -12.43 -7.00
C HIS A 91 3.39 -13.68 -7.49
N GLY A 92 3.45 -13.94 -8.80
CA GLY A 92 3.04 -15.21 -9.38
C GLY A 92 4.16 -16.24 -9.20
N GLU A 93 3.81 -17.47 -8.88
CA GLU A 93 4.75 -18.60 -9.04
C GLU A 93 4.96 -18.85 -10.54
N GLY A 94 6.14 -18.51 -11.07
CA GLY A 94 6.57 -18.86 -12.43
C GLY A 94 6.81 -17.67 -13.37
N ASP A 95 7.19 -18.01 -14.61
CA ASP A 95 7.59 -17.10 -15.69
C ASP A 95 6.41 -16.32 -16.34
N GLN A 96 5.39 -15.99 -15.54
CA GLN A 96 4.20 -15.30 -16.02
C GLN A 96 4.25 -13.80 -15.76
N VAL A 97 3.76 -13.06 -16.76
CA VAL A 97 3.54 -11.61 -16.80
C VAL A 97 3.20 -11.03 -15.42
N GLN A 98 3.99 -10.05 -14.99
CA GLN A 98 3.80 -9.39 -13.69
C GLN A 98 2.39 -8.77 -13.61
N ARG A 99 1.56 -9.31 -12.71
CA ARG A 99 0.19 -8.86 -12.50
C ARG A 99 0.15 -7.82 -11.38
N TRP A 100 -0.67 -6.80 -11.54
CA TRP A 100 -0.83 -5.71 -10.57
C TRP A 100 -2.26 -5.68 -10.02
N LEU A 101 -2.38 -5.53 -8.70
CA LEU A 101 -3.64 -5.17 -8.04
C LEU A 101 -3.68 -3.65 -7.88
N LEU A 102 -4.78 -3.03 -8.31
CA LEU A 102 -4.92 -1.59 -8.35
C LEU A 102 -5.94 -1.13 -7.29
N TYR A 103 -5.53 -0.17 -6.46
CA TYR A 103 -6.34 0.41 -5.39
C TYR A 103 -6.38 1.93 -5.56
N PRO A 104 -7.47 2.50 -6.11
CA PRO A 104 -7.65 3.94 -6.20
C PRO A 104 -7.60 4.57 -4.81
N LEU A 105 -6.88 5.68 -4.69
CA LEU A 105 -6.74 6.48 -3.47
C LEU A 105 -7.53 7.78 -3.63
N GLY A 106 -8.19 8.23 -2.56
CA GLY A 106 -8.92 9.50 -2.53
C GLY A 106 -10.37 9.42 -3.01
N LEU A 107 -10.92 8.23 -3.24
CA LEU A 107 -12.37 8.07 -3.41
C LEU A 107 -13.04 8.10 -2.02
N PRO A 108 -14.08 8.91 -1.80
CA PRO A 108 -14.85 8.81 -0.57
C PRO A 108 -15.42 7.38 -0.48
N GLN A 109 -15.15 6.68 0.62
CA GLN A 109 -15.86 5.45 0.93
C GLN A 109 -17.36 5.80 1.04
N ALA A 110 -18.16 5.25 0.13
CA ALA A 110 -19.62 5.37 0.14
C ALA A 110 -20.23 4.47 1.22
#